data_AF-A0A7Y1TBX3-F1
#
_entry.id   AF-A0A7Y1TBX3-F1
#
_cell.length_a   1.000
_cell.length_b   1.000
_cell.length_c   1.000
_cell.angle_alpha   90.00
_cell.angle_beta   90.00
_cell.angle_gamma   90.00
#
_symmetry.space_group_name_H-M   'P 1'
#
loop_
_entity.id
_entity.type
_entity.pdbx_description
1 polymer ?
#
loop_
_entity_poly.entity_id
_entity_poly.type
_entity_poly.pdbx_seq_one_letter_code
_entity_poly.pdbx_strand_id
1 'polypeptide(L)'
;MQSLAQYSPRVVGAVVSGAIGANSALELHLFNDPAEDVAMTLLANAPDLTMAEARVRFDRERRETYPSYLFDVDDVPVEATVFPVDGQRQAPLSPVTGRPMQRLSMQALAQLLE
;
A
#
# COMPACT_ATOMS: atom_id res chain seq x y z
N MET A 1 12.63 -3.48 2.90
CA MET A 1 11.42 -3.49 3.76
C MET A 1 11.65 -3.05 5.21
N GLN A 2 12.84 -3.25 5.82
CA GLN A 2 13.10 -2.76 7.20
C GLN A 2 12.98 -1.24 7.33
N SER A 3 13.35 -0.47 6.31
CA SER A 3 13.24 0.99 6.28
C SER A 3 11.81 1.52 6.40
N LEU A 4 10.80 0.71 6.01
CA LEU A 4 9.39 1.09 6.05
C LEU A 4 8.67 0.62 7.30
N ALA A 5 9.32 -0.15 8.19
CA ALA A 5 8.66 -0.76 9.34
C ALA A 5 7.98 0.27 10.28
N GLN A 6 8.57 1.46 10.40
CA GLN A 6 8.03 2.58 11.18
C GLN A 6 6.66 3.07 10.68
N TYR A 7 6.34 2.86 9.40
CA TYR A 7 5.07 3.30 8.78
C TYR A 7 3.98 2.22 8.81
N SER A 8 4.16 1.18 9.65
CA SER A 8 3.18 0.10 9.84
C SER A 8 2.68 -0.54 8.54
N PRO A 9 3.56 -0.98 7.63
CA PRO A 9 3.21 -1.41 6.28
C PRO A 9 2.23 -2.57 6.29
N ARG A 10 1.23 -2.49 5.41
CA ARG A 10 0.26 -3.54 5.15
C ARG A 10 0.27 -3.91 3.68
N VAL A 11 0.47 -5.18 3.38
CA VAL A 11 0.30 -5.72 2.03
C VAL A 11 -1.18 -5.86 1.74
N VAL A 12 -1.60 -5.46 0.53
CA VAL A 12 -3.00 -5.49 0.07
C VAL A 12 -3.08 -5.97 -1.38
N GLY A 13 -4.25 -5.83 -1.99
CA GLY A 13 -4.40 -6.00 -3.44
C GLY A 13 -4.39 -7.44 -3.94
N ALA A 14 -3.86 -7.62 -5.14
CA ALA A 14 -3.82 -8.91 -5.83
C ALA A 14 -3.04 -9.99 -5.06
N VAL A 15 -1.93 -9.60 -4.41
CA VAL A 15 -1.08 -10.52 -3.62
C VAL A 15 -1.85 -11.13 -2.45
N VAL A 16 -2.67 -10.33 -1.77
CA VAL A 16 -3.47 -10.82 -0.63
C VAL A 16 -4.70 -11.59 -1.07
N SER A 17 -5.34 -11.17 -2.17
CA SER A 17 -6.54 -11.86 -2.68
C SER A 17 -6.23 -13.12 -3.48
N GLY A 18 -4.97 -13.36 -3.85
CA GLY A 18 -4.53 -14.47 -4.70
C GLY A 18 -4.82 -14.27 -6.19
N ALA A 19 -5.36 -13.11 -6.58
CA ALA A 19 -5.71 -12.77 -7.96
C ALA A 19 -4.53 -12.12 -8.71
N ILE A 20 -3.33 -12.70 -8.59
CA ILE A 20 -2.10 -12.17 -9.20
C ILE A 20 -2.11 -12.42 -10.71
N GLY A 21 -1.89 -11.37 -11.50
CA GLY A 21 -1.68 -11.42 -12.94
C GLY A 21 -0.27 -10.98 -13.33
N ALA A 22 0.07 -11.10 -14.62
CA ALA A 22 1.41 -10.81 -15.15
C ALA A 22 1.89 -9.36 -14.91
N ASN A 23 0.97 -8.41 -14.71
CA ASN A 23 1.27 -6.99 -14.47
C ASN A 23 0.78 -6.52 -13.09
N SER A 24 0.57 -7.44 -12.14
CA SER A 24 0.14 -7.07 -10.80
C SER A 24 1.29 -6.43 -10.02
N ALA A 25 1.09 -5.19 -9.57
CA ALA A 25 1.99 -4.57 -8.61
C ALA A 25 1.80 -5.17 -7.20
N LEU A 26 2.86 -5.13 -6.41
CA LEU A 26 2.78 -5.29 -4.97
C LEU A 26 2.19 -4.01 -4.38
N GLU A 27 0.94 -4.09 -3.94
CA GLU A 27 0.26 -2.95 -3.33
C GLU A 27 0.54 -2.90 -1.81
N LEU A 28 0.96 -1.74 -1.34
CA LEU A 28 1.24 -1.43 0.06
C LEU A 28 0.37 -0.28 0.54
N HIS A 29 -0.22 -0.43 1.72
CA HIS A 29 -0.74 0.68 2.51
C HIS A 29 0.25 1.03 3.61
N LEU A 30 0.67 2.27 3.67
CA LEU A 30 1.53 2.86 4.69
C LEU A 30 0.73 3.88 5.51
N PHE A 31 1.16 4.14 6.74
CA PHE A 31 0.45 5.01 7.66
C PHE A 31 1.40 6.03 8.27
N ASN A 32 1.25 7.29 7.87
CA ASN A 32 2.00 8.41 8.42
C ASN A 32 1.27 9.72 8.15
N ASP A 33 1.49 10.71 9.00
CA ASP A 33 1.05 12.09 8.79
C ASP A 33 2.16 13.01 9.34
N PRO A 34 2.88 13.74 8.49
CA PRO A 34 2.65 13.99 7.06
C PRO A 34 3.06 12.82 6.13
N ALA A 35 2.48 12.74 4.93
CA ALA A 35 2.83 11.69 3.96
C ALA A 35 4.25 11.88 3.37
N GLU A 36 4.73 13.11 3.37
CA GLU A 36 6.03 13.54 2.85
C GLU A 36 7.21 12.85 3.53
N ASP A 37 7.09 12.50 4.82
CA ASP A 37 8.15 11.75 5.53
C ASP A 37 8.37 10.36 4.91
N VAL A 38 7.30 9.74 4.40
CA VAL A 38 7.37 8.46 3.70
C VAL A 38 8.09 8.65 2.36
N ALA A 39 7.78 9.71 1.62
CA ALA A 39 8.43 10.02 0.35
C ALA A 39 9.95 10.17 0.52
N MET A 40 10.39 10.87 1.57
CA MET A 40 11.81 11.07 1.86
C MET A 40 12.54 9.74 2.13
N THR A 41 11.91 8.85 2.90
CA THR A 41 12.47 7.51 3.16
C THR A 41 12.51 6.64 1.91
N LEU A 42 11.48 6.73 1.04
CA LEU A 42 11.44 5.99 -0.22
C LEU A 42 12.50 6.50 -1.19
N LEU A 43 12.64 7.81 -1.38
CA LEU A 43 13.63 8.44 -2.27
C LEU A 43 15.07 8.00 -1.96
N ALA A 44 15.41 7.79 -0.68
CA ALA A 44 16.72 7.33 -0.29
C ALA A 44 17.07 5.92 -0.79
N ASN A 45 16.07 5.09 -1.09
CA ASN A 45 16.24 3.69 -1.51
C ASN A 45 15.74 3.41 -2.94
N ALA A 46 14.87 4.28 -3.46
CA ALA A 46 14.26 4.20 -4.78
C ALA A 46 14.29 5.60 -5.42
N PRO A 47 15.45 6.03 -5.96
CA PRO A 47 15.61 7.37 -6.53
C PRO A 47 14.71 7.60 -7.77
N ASP A 48 14.31 6.52 -8.45
CA ASP A 48 13.46 6.54 -9.64
C ASP A 48 11.95 6.51 -9.30
N LEU A 49 11.55 6.65 -8.02
CA LEU A 49 10.13 6.62 -7.70
C LEU A 49 9.36 7.70 -8.44
N THR A 50 8.12 7.37 -8.79
CA THR A 50 7.14 8.30 -9.33
C THR A 50 6.08 8.60 -8.29
N MET A 51 5.80 9.90 -8.08
CA MET A 51 4.67 10.33 -7.26
C MET A 51 3.37 10.21 -8.05
N ALA A 52 2.34 9.68 -7.40
CA ALA A 52 1.04 9.46 -7.95
C ALA A 52 -0.04 9.73 -6.89
N GLU A 53 -1.30 9.55 -7.28
CA GLU A 53 -2.46 9.63 -6.40
C GLU A 53 -3.26 8.35 -6.51
N ALA A 54 -3.58 7.74 -5.37
CA ALA A 54 -4.48 6.59 -5.28
C ALA A 54 -5.88 7.08 -4.92
N ARG A 55 -6.86 6.79 -5.79
CA ARG A 55 -8.28 7.02 -5.51
C ARG A 55 -8.88 5.78 -4.88
N VAL A 56 -9.26 5.90 -3.62
CA VAL A 56 -9.83 4.79 -2.85
C VAL A 56 -11.28 5.10 -2.48
N ARG A 57 -12.03 4.05 -2.20
CA ARG A 57 -13.44 4.15 -1.83
C ARG A 57 -13.64 3.52 -0.46
N PHE A 58 -14.27 4.21 0.48
CA PHE A 58 -14.57 3.65 1.80
C PHE A 58 -16.00 3.12 1.92
N ASP A 59 -16.92 3.70 1.15
CA ASP A 59 -18.32 3.27 1.05
C ASP A 59 -18.91 3.73 -0.29
N ARG A 60 -20.23 3.64 -0.48
CA ARG A 60 -20.88 3.98 -1.76
C ARG A 60 -20.70 5.45 -2.15
N GLU A 61 -20.60 6.35 -1.18
CA GLU A 61 -20.61 7.81 -1.38
C GLU A 61 -19.24 8.42 -1.12
N ARG A 62 -18.45 7.83 -0.22
CA ARG A 62 -17.14 8.34 0.18
C ARG A 62 -16.02 7.78 -0.68
N ARG A 63 -15.46 8.66 -1.52
CA ARG A 63 -14.22 8.46 -2.27
C ARG A 63 -13.21 9.51 -1.86
N GLU A 64 -11.99 9.07 -1.65
CA GLU A 64 -10.91 9.92 -1.19
C GLU A 64 -9.67 9.64 -2.02
N THR A 65 -8.79 10.64 -2.10
CA THR A 65 -7.53 10.55 -2.83
C THR A 65 -6.40 10.66 -1.83
N TYR A 66 -5.43 9.76 -1.95
CA TYR A 66 -4.25 9.72 -1.09
C TYR A 66 -2.97 9.75 -1.93
N PRO A 67 -1.87 10.32 -1.40
CA PRO A 67 -0.56 10.20 -2.03
C PRO A 67 -0.18 8.73 -2.24
N SER A 68 0.36 8.43 -3.42
CA SER A 68 0.86 7.12 -3.78
C SER A 68 2.25 7.23 -4.40
N TYR A 69 3.06 6.21 -4.21
CA TYR A 69 4.45 6.16 -4.67
C TYR A 69 4.67 4.89 -5.46
N LEU A 70 5.07 5.03 -6.72
CA LEU A 70 5.32 3.93 -7.65
C LEU A 70 6.82 3.74 -7.83
N PHE A 71 7.32 2.53 -7.60
CA PHE A 71 8.75 2.21 -7.74
C PHE A 71 8.93 0.69 -7.88
N ASP A 72 10.11 0.26 -8.30
CA ASP A 72 10.45 -1.16 -8.41
C ASP A 72 11.34 -1.61 -7.26
N VAL A 73 11.13 -2.86 -6.81
CA VAL A 73 12.02 -3.57 -5.88
C VAL A 73 12.34 -4.92 -6.51
N ASP A 74 13.60 -5.14 -6.87
CA ASP A 74 14.05 -6.38 -7.54
C ASP A 74 13.18 -6.75 -8.76
N ASP A 75 12.94 -5.77 -9.65
CA ASP A 75 12.06 -5.85 -10.84
C ASP A 75 10.57 -6.12 -10.55
N VAL A 76 10.15 -6.06 -9.28
CA VAL A 76 8.75 -6.14 -8.88
C VAL A 76 8.17 -4.73 -8.73
N PRO A 77 7.15 -4.35 -9.53
CA PRO A 77 6.50 -3.07 -9.36
C PRO A 77 5.77 -2.99 -8.03
N VAL A 78 5.97 -1.90 -7.31
CA VAL A 78 5.37 -1.60 -6.00
C VAL A 78 4.56 -0.32 -6.11
N GLU A 79 3.34 -0.36 -5.59
CA GLU A 79 2.51 0.82 -5.38
C GLU A 79 2.28 1.02 -3.87
N ALA A 80 2.80 2.11 -3.31
CA ALA A 80 2.66 2.43 -1.89
C ALA A 80 1.75 3.64 -1.67
N THR A 81 0.51 3.39 -1.25
CA THR A 81 -0.44 4.44 -0.86
C THR A 81 -0.26 4.81 0.62
N VAL A 82 -0.16 6.11 0.91
CA VAL A 82 0.02 6.62 2.28
C VAL A 82 -1.28 7.20 2.82
N PHE A 83 -1.74 6.62 3.92
CA PHE A 83 -2.88 7.10 4.68
C PHE A 83 -2.41 7.84 5.93
N PRO A 84 -3.22 8.77 6.47
CA PRO A 84 -3.07 9.25 7.83
C PRO A 84 -3.12 8.09 8.84
N VAL A 85 -2.56 8.30 10.03
CA VAL A 85 -2.39 7.26 11.06
C VAL A 85 -3.72 6.62 11.48
N ASP A 86 -4.80 7.40 11.55
CA ASP A 86 -6.15 6.92 11.87
C ASP A 86 -6.79 6.07 10.76
N GLY A 87 -6.30 6.19 9.52
CA GLY A 87 -6.64 5.36 8.37
C GLY A 87 -6.34 3.87 8.55
N GLN A 88 -5.64 3.47 9.63
CA GLN A 88 -5.51 2.05 10.00
C GLN A 88 -6.84 1.40 10.38
N ARG A 89 -7.79 2.17 10.95
CA ARG A 89 -9.03 1.64 11.53
C ARG A 89 -10.05 1.18 10.50
N GLN A 90 -10.10 1.84 9.35
CA GLN A 90 -11.01 1.52 8.27
C GLN A 90 -10.22 1.26 7.00
N ALA A 91 -10.31 0.04 6.46
CA ALA A 91 -9.75 -0.26 5.17
C ALA A 91 -10.67 0.28 4.05
N PRO A 92 -10.11 0.79 2.94
CA PRO A 92 -10.91 1.04 1.75
C PRO A 92 -11.52 -0.26 1.21
N LEU A 93 -12.58 -0.14 0.43
CA LEU A 93 -13.24 -1.22 -0.27
C LEU A 93 -12.40 -1.69 -1.46
N SER A 94 -12.30 -3.00 -1.60
CA SER A 94 -11.72 -3.64 -2.77
C SER A 94 -12.49 -3.22 -4.03
N PRO A 95 -11.80 -2.82 -5.12
CA PRO A 95 -12.47 -2.53 -6.38
C PRO A 95 -13.07 -3.79 -7.01
N VAL A 96 -12.56 -4.98 -6.65
CA VAL A 96 -13.00 -6.27 -7.20
C VAL A 96 -14.21 -6.81 -6.46
N THR A 97 -14.14 -6.90 -5.12
CA THR A 97 -15.18 -7.56 -4.32
C THR A 97 -16.19 -6.60 -3.69
N GLY A 98 -15.87 -5.30 -3.64
CA GLY A 98 -16.67 -4.30 -2.93
C GLY A 98 -16.66 -4.43 -1.40
N ARG A 99 -15.91 -5.39 -0.85
CA ARG A 99 -15.73 -5.57 0.60
C ARG A 99 -14.49 -4.83 1.09
N PRO A 100 -14.37 -4.49 2.39
CA PRO A 100 -13.14 -3.93 2.94
C PRO A 100 -11.92 -4.76 2.53
N MET A 101 -10.87 -4.10 2.02
CA MET A 101 -9.65 -4.77 1.60
C MET A 101 -9.01 -5.49 2.76
N GLN A 102 -8.58 -6.72 2.52
CA GLN A 102 -7.75 -7.45 3.46
C GLN A 102 -6.36 -6.80 3.50
N ARG A 103 -5.87 -6.51 4.72
CA ARG A 103 -4.57 -5.92 5.00
C ARG A 103 -3.73 -6.92 5.77
N LEU A 104 -2.72 -7.51 5.13
CA LEU A 104 -1.78 -8.38 5.82
C LEU A 104 -0.65 -7.54 6.43
N SER A 105 -0.37 -7.75 7.71
CA SER A 105 0.84 -7.20 8.32
C SER A 105 2.07 -7.91 7.75
N MET A 106 3.23 -7.28 7.86
CA MET A 106 4.50 -7.94 7.52
C MET A 106 4.71 -9.25 8.31
N GLN A 107 4.30 -9.28 9.57
CA GLN A 107 4.36 -10.49 10.40
C GLN A 107 3.43 -11.58 9.88
N ALA A 108 2.19 -11.24 9.52
CA ALA A 108 1.22 -12.20 8.98
C ALA A 108 1.66 -12.72 7.62
N LEU A 109 2.27 -11.88 6.78
CA LEU A 109 2.84 -12.30 5.51
C LEU A 109 4.01 -13.28 5.71
N ALA A 110 4.91 -12.99 6.67
CA ALA A 110 6.02 -13.88 6.97
C ALA A 110 5.55 -15.29 7.37
N GLN A 111 4.50 -15.39 8.18
CA GLN A 111 3.90 -16.68 8.58
C GLN A 111 3.28 -17.48 7.42
N LEU A 112 3.01 -16.85 6.28
CA LEU A 112 2.49 -17.54 5.09
C LEU A 112 3.60 -18.04 4.16
N LEU A 113 4.84 -17.59 4.36
CA LEU A 113 6.01 -17.95 3.56
C LEU A 113 6.91 -18.99 4.24
N GLU A 114 6.63 -19.31 5.51
CA GLU A 114 7.21 -20.43 6.26
C GLU A 114 6.43 -21.73 6.00
#